data_AF-A0A6C0VVG9-F1
#
_entry.id   AF-A0A6C0VVG9-F1
#
_cell.length_a   1.000
_cell.length_b   1.000
_cell.length_c   1.000
_cell.angle_alpha   90.00
_cell.angle_beta   90.00
_cell.angle_gamma   90.00
#
_symmetry.space_group_name_H-M   'P 1'
#
loop_
_entity.id
_entity.type
_entity.pdbx_description
1 polymer ?
#
loop_
_entity_poly.entity_id
_entity_poly.type
_entity_poly.pdbx_seq_one_letter_code
_entity_poly.pdbx_strand_id
1 'polypeptide(L)'
;MKGLLPSFPFSALFFCLLPSGNCNSEALLVRLVNDRLDLARDVAWFKFTQKPKKPIDDFKREGELLEQVVAEATAVGIDPQFAHKFFDNQMIANKVIQKAYWALWERDPSQLPKGSAPDLLTVTRPKVTEVTNELTRALIPLLETHKSANRSDRRECQKLVNEAAEGAFREGDRAAEPRRRLAFLTATANVCPDGEMEAVLANLVEITNERLDLALSVVWFKFSQEPKRPIDDPQREAQVLESVSGQAQKAGIQTRFARNFFRDQMIANKTIQRAYEAIWSADESKMPEGTAPSLAGETRLRVDQTNAELIEALASVEEVRRDGRCADLVLRQSKEAIKFGRRANESGREKASFESIGHICWHRFEEDVRARNN
;
A
#
# COMPACT_ATOMS: atom_id res chain seq x y z
N MET A 1 -57.46 -14.55 6.19
CA MET A 1 -57.14 -13.18 5.76
C MET A 1 -55.71 -13.19 5.25
N LYS A 2 -55.55 -12.92 3.95
CA LYS A 2 -54.27 -12.93 3.23
C LYS A 2 -53.57 -11.60 3.49
N GLY A 3 -52.35 -11.63 4.04
CA GLY A 3 -51.48 -10.46 4.17
C GLY A 3 -50.28 -10.63 3.25
N LEU A 4 -50.32 -9.98 2.09
CA LEU A 4 -49.20 -9.82 1.17
C LEU A 4 -48.12 -8.96 1.86
N LEU A 5 -46.88 -9.46 1.90
CA LEU A 5 -45.68 -8.63 2.07
C LEU A 5 -45.22 -8.18 0.67
N PRO A 6 -44.90 -6.89 0.44
CA PRO A 6 -44.32 -6.49 -0.83
C PRO A 6 -42.84 -6.87 -0.87
N SER A 7 -42.50 -7.69 -1.84
CA SER A 7 -41.15 -7.90 -2.35
C SER A 7 -40.58 -6.58 -2.87
N PHE A 8 -39.50 -6.07 -2.28
CA PHE A 8 -38.71 -4.98 -2.84
C PHE A 8 -37.98 -5.48 -4.09
N PRO A 9 -38.20 -4.91 -5.29
CA PRO A 9 -37.32 -5.16 -6.41
C PRO A 9 -36.02 -4.38 -6.20
N PHE A 10 -34.90 -5.06 -6.40
CA PHE A 10 -33.60 -4.44 -6.66
C PHE A 10 -33.72 -3.64 -7.98
N SER A 11 -34.17 -2.39 -7.90
CA SER A 11 -34.18 -1.47 -9.03
C SER A 11 -32.78 -0.89 -9.17
N ALA A 12 -31.97 -1.57 -9.98
CA ALA A 12 -30.94 -0.92 -10.77
C ALA A 12 -31.65 0.00 -11.77
N LEU A 13 -31.46 1.32 -11.67
CA LEU A 13 -31.43 2.27 -12.79
C LEU A 13 -31.31 3.73 -12.29
N PHE A 14 -30.42 4.45 -12.96
CA PHE A 14 -30.39 5.90 -13.18
C PHE A 14 -29.79 6.84 -12.11
N PHE A 15 -28.49 7.14 -12.31
CA PHE A 15 -28.00 8.52 -12.17
C PHE A 15 -26.94 8.82 -13.26
N CYS A 16 -27.40 9.08 -14.48
CA CYS A 16 -26.62 9.72 -15.55
C CYS A 16 -27.49 10.84 -16.17
N LEU A 17 -27.55 11.99 -15.52
CA LEU A 17 -28.20 13.19 -16.06
C LEU A 17 -27.34 14.43 -15.83
N LEU A 18 -26.32 14.62 -16.69
CA LEU A 18 -25.82 15.94 -17.07
C LEU A 18 -25.44 15.96 -18.57
N PRO A 19 -25.71 17.06 -19.31
CA PRO A 19 -25.69 17.07 -20.76
C PRO A 19 -24.34 17.56 -21.33
N SER A 20 -23.24 16.94 -20.91
CA SER A 20 -21.93 17.07 -21.59
C SER A 20 -20.95 15.99 -21.14
N GLY A 21 -20.82 14.93 -21.95
CA GLY A 21 -19.60 14.11 -22.05
C GLY A 21 -19.49 12.89 -21.13
N ASN A 22 -19.68 11.70 -21.70
CA ASN A 22 -19.26 10.37 -21.24
C ASN A 22 -19.63 9.92 -19.81
N CYS A 23 -20.33 8.78 -19.72
CA CYS A 23 -20.12 7.87 -18.60
C CYS A 23 -18.65 7.40 -18.68
N ASN A 24 -17.74 8.08 -17.97
CA ASN A 24 -16.30 7.86 -18.10
C ASN A 24 -15.96 6.39 -17.83
N SER A 25 -15.41 5.71 -18.84
CA SER A 25 -14.90 4.33 -18.75
C SER A 25 -13.91 4.17 -17.59
N GLU A 26 -13.15 5.23 -17.30
CA GLU A 26 -12.22 5.35 -16.19
C GLU A 26 -12.94 5.29 -14.85
N ALA A 27 -14.07 6.01 -14.70
CA ALA A 27 -14.85 6.00 -13.47
C ALA A 27 -15.52 4.65 -13.22
N LEU A 28 -16.01 4.00 -14.30
CA LEU A 28 -16.52 2.63 -14.22
C LEU A 28 -15.41 1.65 -13.79
N LEU A 29 -14.24 1.73 -14.43
CA LEU A 29 -13.09 0.89 -14.08
C LEU A 29 -12.69 1.08 -12.61
N VAL A 30 -12.57 2.34 -12.16
CA VAL A 30 -12.24 2.67 -10.76
C VAL A 30 -13.24 2.06 -9.79
N ARG A 31 -14.54 2.15 -10.09
CA ARG A 31 -15.59 1.52 -9.27
C ARG A 31 -15.38 0.01 -9.21
N LEU A 32 -15.22 -0.65 -10.35
CA LEU A 32 -15.07 -2.11 -10.42
C LEU A 32 -13.80 -2.61 -9.73
N VAL A 33 -12.69 -1.86 -9.83
CA VAL A 33 -11.46 -2.18 -9.09
C VAL A 33 -11.73 -2.10 -7.59
N ASN A 34 -12.45 -1.08 -7.12
CA ASN A 34 -12.82 -0.97 -5.71
C ASN A 34 -13.78 -2.09 -5.27
N ASP A 35 -14.79 -2.42 -6.08
CA ASP A 35 -15.74 -3.51 -5.80
C ASP A 35 -15.00 -4.85 -5.67
N ARG A 36 -13.97 -5.09 -6.50
CA ARG A 36 -13.10 -6.26 -6.38
C ARG A 36 -12.23 -6.24 -5.13
N LEU A 37 -11.67 -5.07 -4.77
CA LEU A 37 -10.83 -4.91 -3.58
C LEU A 37 -11.63 -5.05 -2.28
N ASP A 38 -12.91 -4.69 -2.27
CA ASP A 38 -13.79 -4.87 -1.10
C ASP A 38 -13.93 -6.36 -0.72
N LEU A 39 -13.82 -7.28 -1.69
CA LEU A 39 -13.83 -8.71 -1.45
C LEU A 39 -12.54 -9.23 -0.79
N ALA A 40 -11.46 -8.45 -0.80
CA ALA A 40 -10.15 -8.88 -0.27
C ALA A 40 -10.20 -9.13 1.25
N ARG A 41 -10.98 -8.34 2.01
CA ARG A 41 -11.18 -8.55 3.44
C ARG A 41 -11.82 -9.91 3.73
N ASP A 42 -12.85 -10.27 2.98
CA ASP A 42 -13.53 -11.57 3.13
C ASP A 42 -12.60 -12.74 2.81
N VAL A 43 -11.79 -12.61 1.75
CA VAL A 43 -10.77 -13.61 1.39
C VAL A 43 -9.75 -13.74 2.52
N ALA A 44 -9.24 -12.62 3.03
CA ALA A 44 -8.29 -12.59 4.13
C ALA A 44 -8.88 -13.30 5.35
N TRP A 45 -10.12 -12.95 5.72
CA TRP A 45 -10.81 -13.46 6.90
C TRP A 45 -11.03 -14.97 6.81
N PHE A 46 -11.52 -15.45 5.66
CA PHE A 46 -11.68 -16.88 5.44
C PHE A 46 -10.34 -17.61 5.58
N LYS A 47 -9.30 -17.17 4.87
CA LYS A 47 -7.98 -17.83 4.88
C LYS A 47 -7.34 -17.83 6.27
N PHE A 48 -7.48 -16.73 7.01
CA PHE A 48 -6.93 -16.55 8.35
C PHE A 48 -7.59 -17.46 9.39
N THR A 49 -8.87 -17.77 9.24
CA THR A 49 -9.65 -18.55 10.21
C THR A 49 -9.64 -20.06 9.93
N GLN A 50 -9.12 -20.50 8.78
CA GLN A 50 -8.93 -21.92 8.49
C GLN A 50 -7.92 -22.57 9.45
N LYS A 51 -8.06 -23.89 9.65
CA LYS A 51 -7.12 -24.71 10.44
C LYS A 51 -6.62 -25.89 9.59
N PRO A 52 -5.33 -25.88 9.16
CA PRO A 52 -4.36 -24.78 9.27
C PRO A 52 -4.77 -23.54 8.45
N LYS A 53 -4.19 -22.37 8.75
CA LYS A 53 -4.39 -21.14 7.96
C LYS A 53 -4.09 -21.45 6.48
N LYS A 54 -4.92 -20.95 5.57
CA LYS A 54 -4.63 -21.08 4.13
C LYS A 54 -3.66 -19.99 3.70
N PRO A 55 -2.63 -20.30 2.89
CA PRO A 55 -1.65 -19.31 2.49
C PRO A 55 -2.28 -18.17 1.66
N ILE A 56 -1.76 -16.96 1.86
CA ILE A 56 -2.11 -15.82 1.00
C ILE A 56 -1.53 -16.06 -0.39
N ASP A 57 -0.22 -16.30 -0.47
CA ASP A 57 0.51 -16.59 -1.69
C ASP A 57 0.34 -18.07 -2.08
N ASP A 58 -0.28 -18.32 -3.23
CA ASP A 58 -0.44 -19.65 -3.84
C ASP A 58 -0.06 -19.56 -5.32
N PHE A 59 1.25 -19.56 -5.59
CA PHE A 59 1.80 -19.30 -6.93
C PHE A 59 1.25 -20.24 -8.01
N LYS A 60 0.97 -21.50 -7.66
CA LYS A 60 0.41 -22.45 -8.61
C LYS A 60 -1.02 -22.04 -8.98
N ARG A 61 -1.87 -21.81 -7.98
CA ARG A 61 -3.27 -21.41 -8.23
C ARG A 61 -3.36 -20.03 -8.88
N GLU A 62 -2.50 -19.11 -8.49
CA GLU A 62 -2.39 -17.77 -9.07
C GLU A 62 -2.01 -17.86 -10.56
N GLY A 63 -1.03 -18.68 -10.91
CA GLY A 63 -0.65 -18.93 -12.31
C GLY A 63 -1.80 -19.50 -13.14
N GLU A 64 -2.47 -20.56 -12.65
CA GLU A 64 -3.63 -21.15 -13.34
C GLU A 64 -4.78 -20.14 -13.55
N LEU A 65 -5.06 -19.31 -12.54
CA LEU A 65 -6.09 -18.28 -12.62
C LEU A 65 -5.69 -17.17 -13.60
N LEU A 66 -4.42 -16.77 -13.61
CA LEU A 66 -3.90 -15.74 -14.49
C LEU A 66 -3.98 -16.19 -15.95
N GLU A 67 -3.56 -17.42 -16.25
CA GLU A 67 -3.69 -18.03 -17.58
C GLU A 67 -5.16 -18.02 -18.05
N GLN A 68 -6.09 -18.41 -17.17
CA GLN A 68 -7.52 -18.42 -17.50
C GLN A 68 -8.04 -17.02 -17.86
N VAL A 69 -7.84 -16.03 -16.98
CA VAL A 69 -8.40 -14.67 -17.21
C VAL A 69 -7.73 -13.97 -18.40
N VAL A 70 -6.46 -14.28 -18.69
CA VAL A 70 -5.78 -13.79 -19.90
C VAL A 70 -6.40 -14.40 -21.16
N ALA A 71 -6.69 -15.70 -21.17
CA ALA A 71 -7.37 -16.34 -22.29
C ALA A 71 -8.77 -15.76 -22.53
N GLU A 72 -9.54 -15.54 -21.46
CA GLU A 72 -10.88 -14.92 -21.54
C GLU A 72 -10.82 -13.47 -22.05
N ALA A 73 -9.86 -12.67 -21.59
CA ALA A 73 -9.64 -11.30 -22.06
C ALA A 73 -9.20 -11.26 -23.53
N THR A 74 -8.32 -12.18 -23.93
CA THR A 74 -7.85 -12.31 -25.32
C THR A 74 -8.99 -12.65 -26.26
N ALA A 75 -9.92 -13.51 -25.82
CA ALA A 75 -11.09 -13.91 -26.62
C ALA A 75 -12.03 -12.73 -26.94
N VAL A 76 -11.99 -11.64 -26.17
CA VAL A 76 -12.76 -10.41 -26.43
C VAL A 76 -11.90 -9.27 -27.03
N GLY A 77 -10.69 -9.58 -27.50
CA GLY A 77 -9.84 -8.66 -28.26
C GLY A 77 -8.87 -7.81 -27.43
N ILE A 78 -8.66 -8.13 -26.15
CA ILE A 78 -7.65 -7.46 -25.32
C ILE A 78 -6.28 -8.08 -25.62
N ASP A 79 -5.24 -7.23 -25.73
CA ASP A 79 -3.86 -7.69 -25.92
C ASP A 79 -3.43 -8.63 -24.76
N PRO A 80 -2.87 -9.83 -25.05
CA PRO A 80 -2.50 -10.78 -24.01
C PRO A 80 -1.47 -10.27 -22.99
N GLN A 81 -0.51 -9.45 -23.41
CA GLN A 81 0.52 -8.92 -22.50
C GLN A 81 -0.07 -7.87 -21.56
N PHE A 82 -0.92 -6.98 -22.10
CA PHE A 82 -1.67 -6.03 -21.31
C PHE A 82 -2.62 -6.73 -20.33
N ALA A 83 -3.38 -7.72 -20.79
CA ALA A 83 -4.28 -8.51 -19.95
C ALA A 83 -3.51 -9.19 -18.81
N HIS A 84 -2.38 -9.83 -19.12
CA HIS A 84 -1.53 -10.47 -18.11
C HIS A 84 -1.08 -9.47 -17.06
N LYS A 85 -0.48 -8.35 -17.47
CA LYS A 85 -0.04 -7.28 -16.55
C LYS A 85 -1.17 -6.72 -15.70
N PHE A 86 -2.33 -6.46 -16.30
CA PHE A 86 -3.47 -5.90 -15.58
C PHE A 86 -3.99 -6.89 -14.53
N PHE A 87 -4.23 -8.15 -14.88
CA PHE A 87 -4.78 -9.13 -13.94
C PHE A 87 -3.77 -9.61 -12.89
N ASP A 88 -2.48 -9.64 -13.22
CA ASP A 88 -1.41 -9.85 -12.23
C ASP A 88 -1.43 -8.73 -11.18
N ASN A 89 -1.49 -7.47 -11.61
CA ASN A 89 -1.67 -6.33 -10.71
C ASN A 89 -2.93 -6.42 -9.84
N GLN A 90 -4.05 -6.89 -10.41
CA GLN A 90 -5.28 -7.15 -9.64
C GLN A 90 -5.07 -8.21 -8.56
N MET A 91 -4.28 -9.27 -8.83
CA MET A 91 -3.94 -10.29 -7.82
C MET A 91 -3.00 -9.72 -6.76
N ILE A 92 -1.94 -9.02 -7.13
CA ILE A 92 -1.00 -8.38 -6.21
C ILE A 92 -1.74 -7.41 -5.29
N ALA A 93 -2.59 -6.54 -5.83
CA ALA A 93 -3.39 -5.60 -5.07
C ALA A 93 -4.32 -6.26 -4.04
N ASN A 94 -4.95 -7.38 -4.42
CA ASN A 94 -5.77 -8.15 -3.49
C ASN A 94 -4.93 -8.72 -2.33
N LYS A 95 -3.69 -9.17 -2.62
CA LYS A 95 -2.76 -9.66 -1.61
C LYS A 95 -2.24 -8.54 -0.69
N VAL A 96 -2.09 -7.30 -1.19
CA VAL A 96 -1.74 -6.13 -0.37
C VAL A 96 -2.73 -5.97 0.80
N ILE A 97 -4.03 -5.99 0.51
CA ILE A 97 -5.08 -5.89 1.54
C ILE A 97 -5.07 -7.12 2.46
N GLN A 98 -4.96 -8.33 1.91
CA GLN A 98 -4.94 -9.55 2.73
C GLN A 98 -3.79 -9.56 3.75
N LYS A 99 -2.56 -9.23 3.30
CA LYS A 99 -1.37 -9.18 4.17
C LYS A 99 -1.54 -8.11 5.25
N ALA A 100 -2.11 -6.96 4.90
CA ALA A 100 -2.35 -5.89 5.85
C ALA A 100 -3.39 -6.26 6.94
N TYR A 101 -4.47 -6.95 6.58
CA TYR A 101 -5.42 -7.48 7.57
C TYR A 101 -4.84 -8.59 8.42
N TRP A 102 -4.04 -9.50 7.85
CA TRP A 102 -3.39 -10.54 8.63
C TRP A 102 -2.48 -9.95 9.71
N ALA A 103 -1.66 -8.96 9.34
CA ALA A 103 -0.84 -8.21 10.29
C ALA A 103 -1.70 -7.52 11.36
N LEU A 104 -2.83 -6.92 10.97
CA LEU A 104 -3.77 -6.29 11.90
C LEU A 104 -4.35 -7.29 12.91
N TRP A 105 -4.83 -8.45 12.45
CA TRP A 105 -5.49 -9.46 13.30
C TRP A 105 -4.51 -10.28 14.14
N GLU A 106 -3.27 -10.45 13.67
CA GLU A 106 -2.21 -11.06 14.48
C GLU A 106 -1.82 -10.16 15.65
N ARG A 107 -1.83 -8.84 15.42
CA ARG A 107 -1.58 -7.84 16.46
C ARG A 107 -2.76 -7.69 17.42
N ASP A 108 -3.95 -7.49 16.87
CA ASP A 108 -5.16 -7.24 17.64
C ASP A 108 -6.27 -8.18 17.16
N PRO A 109 -6.37 -9.38 17.77
CA PRO A 109 -7.44 -10.33 17.47
C PRO A 109 -8.85 -9.77 17.69
N SER A 110 -9.02 -8.69 18.47
CA SER A 110 -10.33 -8.06 18.66
C SER A 110 -10.84 -7.34 17.41
N GLN A 111 -9.94 -7.01 16.46
CA GLN A 111 -10.28 -6.43 15.15
C GLN A 111 -10.79 -7.47 14.14
N LEU A 112 -10.74 -8.76 14.50
CA LEU A 112 -11.27 -9.81 13.65
C LEU A 112 -12.80 -9.62 13.50
N PRO A 113 -13.37 -9.74 12.28
CA PRO A 113 -14.81 -9.58 12.13
C PRO A 113 -15.59 -10.57 13.00
N LYS A 114 -16.72 -10.13 13.54
CA LYS A 114 -17.60 -11.00 14.34
C LYS A 114 -18.34 -11.98 13.42
N GLY A 115 -18.45 -13.24 13.84
CA GLY A 115 -19.16 -14.29 13.12
C GLY A 115 -18.23 -15.22 12.34
N SER A 116 -18.75 -15.81 11.25
CA SER A 116 -18.00 -16.70 10.36
C SER A 116 -17.68 -15.99 9.05
N ALA A 117 -16.47 -16.20 8.54
CA ALA A 117 -16.10 -15.70 7.23
C ALA A 117 -17.04 -16.24 6.13
N PRO A 118 -17.39 -15.43 5.12
CA PRO A 118 -18.12 -15.91 3.94
C PRO A 118 -17.38 -17.08 3.30
N ASP A 119 -18.10 -18.11 2.88
CA ASP A 119 -17.49 -19.26 2.23
C ASP A 119 -16.83 -18.84 0.90
N LEU A 120 -15.55 -19.18 0.73
CA LEU A 120 -14.81 -18.78 -0.45
C LEU A 120 -15.37 -19.38 -1.73
N LEU A 121 -15.84 -20.63 -1.71
CA LEU A 121 -16.25 -21.34 -2.93
C LEU A 121 -17.61 -20.88 -3.42
N THR A 122 -18.55 -20.72 -2.50
CA THR A 122 -19.96 -20.54 -2.80
C THR A 122 -20.42 -19.09 -2.72
N VAL A 123 -19.69 -18.21 -2.00
CA VAL A 123 -20.06 -16.80 -1.83
C VAL A 123 -19.06 -15.86 -2.48
N THR A 124 -17.78 -15.93 -2.10
CA THR A 124 -16.80 -14.91 -2.52
C THR A 124 -16.32 -15.13 -3.96
N ARG A 125 -15.98 -16.36 -4.35
CA ARG A 125 -15.49 -16.65 -5.72
C ARG A 125 -16.48 -16.27 -6.83
N PRO A 126 -17.79 -16.56 -6.72
CA PRO A 126 -18.75 -16.10 -7.73
C PRO A 126 -18.75 -14.59 -7.93
N LYS A 127 -18.70 -13.80 -6.84
CA LYS A 127 -18.59 -12.33 -6.90
C LYS A 127 -17.28 -11.87 -7.54
N VAL A 128 -16.16 -12.53 -7.21
CA VAL A 128 -14.87 -12.25 -7.86
C VAL A 128 -14.96 -12.52 -9.36
N THR A 129 -15.54 -13.64 -9.78
CA THR A 129 -15.74 -13.97 -11.20
C THR A 129 -16.62 -12.95 -11.90
N GLU A 130 -17.73 -12.54 -11.29
CA GLU A 130 -18.62 -11.51 -11.82
C GLU A 130 -17.89 -10.18 -12.05
N VAL A 131 -17.23 -9.65 -11.01
CA VAL A 131 -16.50 -8.38 -11.11
C VAL A 131 -15.30 -8.49 -12.07
N THR A 132 -14.61 -9.64 -12.13
CA THR A 132 -13.55 -9.87 -13.13
C THR A 132 -14.10 -9.76 -14.55
N ASN A 133 -15.27 -10.35 -14.83
CA ASN A 133 -15.90 -10.25 -16.15
C ASN A 133 -16.30 -8.82 -16.50
N GLU A 134 -16.81 -8.06 -15.52
CA GLU A 134 -17.12 -6.64 -15.71
C GLU A 134 -15.86 -5.79 -15.96
N LEU A 135 -14.78 -6.04 -15.21
CA LEU A 135 -13.48 -5.40 -15.42
C LEU A 135 -12.95 -5.66 -16.83
N THR A 136 -12.98 -6.92 -17.30
CA THR A 136 -12.57 -7.28 -18.67
C THR A 136 -13.31 -6.45 -19.71
N ARG A 137 -14.64 -6.29 -19.58
CA ARG A 137 -15.42 -5.47 -20.52
C ARG A 137 -15.10 -3.98 -20.40
N ALA A 138 -14.88 -3.48 -19.19
CA ALA A 138 -14.56 -2.07 -18.94
C ALA A 138 -13.17 -1.67 -19.47
N LEU A 139 -12.25 -2.61 -19.68
CA LEU A 139 -10.94 -2.34 -20.27
C LEU A 139 -10.99 -1.99 -21.75
N ILE A 140 -11.93 -2.55 -22.52
CA ILE A 140 -12.02 -2.39 -23.97
C ILE A 140 -11.98 -0.91 -24.41
N PRO A 141 -12.84 0.00 -23.87
CA PRO A 141 -12.80 1.41 -24.25
C PRO A 141 -11.51 2.14 -23.81
N LEU A 142 -10.77 1.61 -22.83
CA LEU A 142 -9.56 2.24 -22.29
C LEU A 142 -8.28 1.87 -23.05
N LEU A 143 -8.32 0.83 -23.89
CA LEU A 143 -7.14 0.37 -24.63
C LEU A 143 -6.59 1.43 -25.59
N GLU A 144 -7.44 2.29 -26.14
CA GLU A 144 -6.98 3.35 -27.05
C GLU A 144 -6.25 4.47 -26.29
N THR A 145 -6.71 4.83 -25.09
CA THR A 145 -5.99 5.78 -24.21
C THR A 145 -4.64 5.21 -23.76
N HIS A 146 -4.59 3.91 -23.43
CA HIS A 146 -3.35 3.24 -23.01
C HIS A 146 -2.27 3.24 -24.11
N LYS A 147 -2.67 3.13 -25.38
CA LYS A 147 -1.73 3.17 -26.53
C LYS A 147 -1.19 4.57 -26.83
N SER A 148 -1.71 5.64 -26.23
CA SER A 148 -1.29 7.00 -26.57
C SER A 148 0.20 7.23 -26.27
N ALA A 149 0.94 7.70 -27.28
CA ALA A 149 2.32 8.13 -27.14
C ALA A 149 2.45 9.57 -26.59
N ASN A 150 1.35 10.32 -26.53
CA ASN A 150 1.33 11.72 -26.14
C ASN A 150 1.47 11.86 -24.62
N ARG A 151 2.46 12.65 -24.18
CA ARG A 151 2.73 12.94 -22.77
C ARG A 151 1.56 13.63 -22.07
N SER A 152 0.79 14.48 -22.78
CA SER A 152 -0.38 15.15 -22.22
C SER A 152 -1.47 14.15 -21.86
N ASP A 153 -1.81 13.26 -22.79
CA ASP A 153 -2.85 12.24 -22.61
C ASP A 153 -2.49 11.27 -21.48
N ARG A 154 -1.21 10.87 -21.39
CA ARG A 154 -0.70 10.02 -20.30
C ARG A 154 -0.87 10.67 -18.93
N ARG A 155 -0.54 11.96 -18.83
CA ARG A 155 -0.69 12.74 -17.59
C ARG A 155 -2.15 12.91 -17.21
N GLU A 156 -3.02 13.18 -18.19
CA GLU A 156 -4.45 13.34 -17.94
C GLU A 156 -5.08 12.00 -17.50
N CYS A 157 -4.73 10.89 -18.17
CA CYS A 157 -5.13 9.54 -17.74
C CYS A 157 -4.75 9.30 -16.26
N GLN A 158 -3.47 9.53 -15.91
CA GLN A 158 -2.99 9.30 -14.56
C GLN A 158 -3.67 10.21 -13.53
N LYS A 159 -3.91 11.47 -13.90
CA LYS A 159 -4.65 12.43 -13.07
C LYS A 159 -6.08 11.94 -12.81
N LEU A 160 -6.80 11.48 -13.83
CA LEU A 160 -8.16 10.95 -13.68
C LEU A 160 -8.18 9.71 -12.78
N VAL A 161 -7.23 8.79 -12.93
CA VAL A 161 -7.10 7.63 -12.04
C VAL A 161 -6.85 8.07 -10.60
N ASN A 162 -5.96 9.04 -10.37
CA ASN A 162 -5.64 9.55 -9.03
C ASN A 162 -6.83 10.29 -8.40
N GLU A 163 -7.55 11.13 -9.16
CA GLU A 163 -8.74 11.84 -8.68
C GLU A 163 -9.88 10.88 -8.33
N ALA A 164 -10.08 9.85 -9.16
CA ALA A 164 -11.08 8.82 -8.90
C ALA A 164 -10.70 7.96 -7.68
N ALA A 165 -9.40 7.70 -7.47
CA ALA A 165 -8.88 7.09 -6.26
C ALA A 165 -9.21 7.95 -5.02
N GLU A 166 -8.87 9.24 -5.06
CA GLU A 166 -9.16 10.16 -3.96
C GLU A 166 -10.65 10.24 -3.65
N GLY A 167 -11.51 10.32 -4.67
CA GLY A 167 -12.96 10.30 -4.51
C GLY A 167 -13.44 9.06 -3.78
N ALA A 168 -12.92 7.88 -4.14
CA ALA A 168 -13.26 6.61 -3.49
C ALA A 168 -12.78 6.49 -2.04
N PHE A 169 -11.81 7.32 -1.61
CA PHE A 169 -11.21 7.29 -0.27
C PHE A 169 -11.58 8.47 0.63
N ARG A 170 -12.36 9.45 0.14
CA ARG A 170 -12.77 10.62 0.94
C ARG A 170 -13.87 10.30 1.95
N GLU A 171 -14.70 9.29 1.72
CA GLU A 171 -15.88 8.99 2.55
C GLU A 171 -16.08 7.47 2.73
N GLY A 172 -16.27 7.02 3.97
CA GLY A 172 -16.72 5.65 4.30
C GLY A 172 -15.64 4.66 4.74
N ASP A 173 -16.07 3.41 4.96
CA ASP A 173 -15.28 2.32 5.55
C ASP A 173 -13.97 2.01 4.81
N ARG A 174 -13.91 2.28 3.49
CA ARG A 174 -12.72 2.04 2.64
C ARG A 174 -11.51 2.86 3.07
N ALA A 175 -11.71 4.06 3.61
CA ALA A 175 -10.60 4.90 4.10
C ALA A 175 -9.97 4.35 5.39
N ALA A 176 -10.70 3.52 6.15
CA ALA A 176 -10.21 2.88 7.36
C ALA A 176 -9.52 1.53 7.11
N GLU A 177 -9.62 0.98 5.89
CA GLU A 177 -9.05 -0.31 5.52
C GLU A 177 -7.52 -0.21 5.34
N PRO A 178 -6.75 -1.14 5.95
CA PRO A 178 -5.29 -1.06 5.90
C PRO A 178 -4.75 -1.26 4.47
N ARG A 179 -3.82 -0.39 4.07
CA ARG A 179 -3.19 -0.33 2.73
C ARG A 179 -4.16 -0.21 1.54
N ARG A 180 -5.40 0.24 1.75
CA ARG A 180 -6.41 0.33 0.67
C ARG A 180 -5.97 1.21 -0.52
N ARG A 181 -5.42 2.39 -0.25
CA ARG A 181 -4.92 3.30 -1.30
C ARG A 181 -3.79 2.66 -2.12
N LEU A 182 -2.85 2.00 -1.45
CA LEU A 182 -1.76 1.28 -2.12
C LEU A 182 -2.31 0.16 -3.01
N ALA A 183 -3.20 -0.67 -2.48
CA ALA A 183 -3.83 -1.74 -3.26
C ALA A 183 -4.53 -1.20 -4.51
N PHE A 184 -5.22 -0.07 -4.41
CA PHE A 184 -5.84 0.57 -5.56
C PHE A 184 -4.80 1.02 -6.60
N LEU A 185 -3.75 1.74 -6.18
CA LEU A 185 -2.69 2.18 -7.10
C LEU A 185 -2.00 0.99 -7.78
N THR A 186 -1.77 -0.10 -7.05
CA THR A 186 -1.25 -1.35 -7.61
C THR A 186 -2.21 -1.92 -8.64
N ALA A 187 -3.50 -2.03 -8.31
CA ALA A 187 -4.53 -2.59 -9.18
C ALA A 187 -4.67 -1.81 -10.51
N THR A 188 -4.50 -0.49 -10.46
CA THR A 188 -4.62 0.41 -11.62
C THR A 188 -3.29 0.77 -12.25
N ALA A 189 -2.16 0.22 -11.78
CA ALA A 189 -0.81 0.63 -12.20
C ALA A 189 -0.58 0.54 -13.71
N ASN A 190 -1.26 -0.39 -14.39
CA ASN A 190 -1.12 -0.61 -15.82
C ASN A 190 -2.24 0.03 -16.66
N VAL A 191 -3.16 0.77 -16.04
CA VAL A 191 -4.27 1.43 -16.77
C VAL A 191 -3.74 2.61 -17.58
N CYS A 192 -2.80 3.36 -17.01
CA CYS A 192 -2.12 4.47 -17.68
C CYS A 192 -0.62 4.14 -17.78
N PRO A 193 0.08 4.56 -18.86
CA PRO A 193 1.49 4.21 -19.08
C PRO A 193 2.48 4.59 -17.96
N ASP A 194 2.13 5.58 -17.14
CA ASP A 194 2.99 6.09 -16.06
C ASP A 194 2.63 5.52 -14.66
N GLY A 195 1.59 4.68 -14.56
CA GLY A 195 1.04 4.22 -13.29
C GLY A 195 1.92 3.21 -12.56
N GLU A 196 2.69 2.37 -13.27
CA GLU A 196 3.59 1.37 -12.67
C GLU A 196 4.63 2.04 -11.76
N MET A 197 5.26 3.12 -12.23
CA MET A 197 6.23 3.87 -11.44
C MET A 197 5.59 4.49 -10.19
N GLU A 198 4.39 5.05 -10.31
CA GLU A 198 3.67 5.65 -9.20
C GLU A 198 3.30 4.60 -8.14
N ALA A 199 2.85 3.42 -8.54
CA ALA A 199 2.53 2.32 -7.64
C ALA A 199 3.77 1.76 -6.92
N VAL A 200 4.90 1.61 -7.63
CA VAL A 200 6.18 1.17 -7.04
C VAL A 200 6.66 2.14 -5.95
N LEU A 201 6.62 3.45 -6.23
CA LEU A 201 7.01 4.46 -5.25
C LEU A 201 6.01 4.58 -4.10
N ALA A 202 4.70 4.44 -4.37
CA ALA A 202 3.67 4.42 -3.35
C ALA A 202 3.84 3.25 -2.37
N ASN A 203 4.23 2.07 -2.87
CA ASN A 203 4.51 0.90 -2.04
C ASN A 203 5.63 1.18 -1.03
N LEU A 204 6.78 1.69 -1.52
CA LEU A 204 7.90 2.02 -0.64
C LEU A 204 7.50 3.05 0.42
N VAL A 205 6.78 4.11 0.02
CA VAL A 205 6.32 5.17 0.93
C VAL A 205 5.34 4.63 1.99
N GLU A 206 4.41 3.76 1.62
CA GLU A 206 3.47 3.19 2.59
C GLU A 206 4.20 2.33 3.63
N ILE A 207 5.10 1.44 3.20
CA ILE A 207 5.88 0.58 4.12
C ILE A 207 6.80 1.44 5.00
N THR A 208 7.41 2.51 4.46
CA THR A 208 8.15 3.50 5.25
C THR A 208 7.29 4.10 6.36
N ASN A 209 6.06 4.53 6.05
CA ASN A 209 5.17 5.11 7.05
C ASN A 209 4.75 4.08 8.10
N GLU A 210 4.47 2.84 7.72
CA GLU A 210 4.18 1.77 8.68
C GLU A 210 5.35 1.46 9.62
N ARG A 211 6.58 1.50 9.11
CA ARG A 211 7.77 1.36 9.94
C ARG A 211 7.92 2.53 10.92
N LEU A 212 7.60 3.75 10.48
CA LEU A 212 7.58 4.92 11.35
C LEU A 212 6.49 4.85 12.42
N ASP A 213 5.34 4.21 12.14
CA ASP A 213 4.26 3.98 13.12
C ASP A 213 4.72 3.17 14.35
N LEU A 214 5.83 2.43 14.24
CA LEU A 214 6.43 1.71 15.36
C LEU A 214 7.16 2.61 16.35
N ALA A 215 7.47 3.87 15.98
CA ALA A 215 8.26 4.78 16.82
C ALA A 215 7.58 5.07 18.17
N LEU A 216 6.25 5.25 18.18
CA LEU A 216 5.48 5.47 19.40
C LEU A 216 5.62 4.29 20.38
N SER A 217 5.45 3.05 19.91
CA SER A 217 5.61 1.87 20.76
C SER A 217 7.04 1.75 21.30
N VAL A 218 8.04 2.09 20.48
CA VAL A 218 9.46 2.04 20.88
C VAL A 218 9.76 3.06 21.97
N VAL A 219 9.36 4.32 21.79
CA VAL A 219 9.62 5.37 22.79
C VAL A 219 8.79 5.12 24.05
N TRP A 220 7.53 4.67 23.93
CA TRP A 220 6.72 4.30 25.09
C TRP A 220 7.42 3.24 25.94
N PHE A 221 7.93 2.18 25.30
CA PHE A 221 8.72 1.18 26.02
C PHE A 221 9.95 1.80 26.66
N LYS A 222 10.79 2.52 25.91
CA LYS A 222 12.06 3.08 26.41
C LYS A 222 11.87 4.04 27.59
N PHE A 223 10.85 4.89 27.52
CA PHE A 223 10.54 5.90 28.52
C PHE A 223 9.91 5.30 29.78
N SER A 224 9.21 4.17 29.67
CA SER A 224 8.60 3.47 30.81
C SER A 224 9.57 2.59 31.62
N GLN A 225 10.82 2.41 31.17
CA GLN A 225 11.81 1.62 31.89
C GLN A 225 12.45 2.41 33.04
N GLU A 226 12.89 1.70 34.08
CA GLU A 226 13.67 2.26 35.18
C GLU A 226 15.01 1.51 35.34
N PRO A 227 16.16 2.15 35.02
CA PRO A 227 16.29 3.50 34.44
C PRO A 227 15.78 3.56 32.99
N LYS A 228 15.35 4.76 32.56
CA LYS A 228 14.91 5.04 31.18
C LYS A 228 15.98 4.61 30.18
N ARG A 229 15.56 3.96 29.09
CA ARG A 229 16.49 3.50 28.04
C ARG A 229 16.75 4.63 27.03
N PRO A 230 18.00 4.81 26.57
CA PRO A 230 18.33 5.86 25.62
C PRO A 230 17.65 5.66 24.25
N ILE A 231 17.31 6.76 23.60
CA ILE A 231 16.82 6.75 22.22
C ILE A 231 17.92 6.28 21.26
N ASP A 232 19.11 6.86 21.37
CA ASP A 232 20.27 6.53 20.55
C ASP A 232 20.92 5.21 21.00
N ASP A 233 21.17 4.31 20.05
CA ASP A 233 21.88 3.05 20.27
C ASP A 233 22.85 2.80 19.10
N PRO A 234 24.05 3.40 19.12
CA PRO A 234 24.99 3.34 18.00
C PRO A 234 25.41 1.92 17.64
N GLN A 235 25.51 1.02 18.62
CA GLN A 235 25.86 -0.38 18.39
C GLN A 235 24.74 -1.10 17.63
N ARG A 236 23.49 -0.95 18.08
CA ARG A 236 22.34 -1.54 17.40
C ARG A 236 22.12 -0.95 16.01
N GLU A 237 22.26 0.36 15.87
CA GLU A 237 22.15 1.06 14.58
C GLU A 237 23.19 0.51 13.58
N ALA A 238 24.45 0.33 14.02
CA ALA A 238 25.49 -0.28 13.19
C ALA A 238 25.16 -1.73 12.77
N GLN A 239 24.65 -2.55 13.70
CA GLN A 239 24.22 -3.92 13.41
C GLN A 239 23.09 -3.99 12.38
N VAL A 240 22.10 -3.09 12.49
CA VAL A 240 21.00 -3.02 11.52
C VAL A 240 21.51 -2.62 10.14
N LEU A 241 22.39 -1.61 10.05
CA LEU A 241 22.98 -1.20 8.77
C LEU A 241 23.83 -2.30 8.14
N GLU A 242 24.53 -3.13 8.93
CA GLU A 242 25.28 -4.27 8.42
C GLU A 242 24.35 -5.38 7.90
N SER A 243 23.30 -5.71 8.65
CA SER A 243 22.29 -6.65 8.20
C SER A 243 21.62 -6.21 6.89
N VAL A 244 21.27 -4.92 6.79
CA VAL A 244 20.71 -4.31 5.57
C VAL A 244 21.69 -4.43 4.40
N SER A 245 22.99 -4.21 4.62
CA SER A 245 24.00 -4.38 3.56
C SER A 245 23.96 -5.79 2.96
N GLY A 246 23.93 -6.82 3.83
CA GLY A 246 23.91 -8.22 3.41
C GLY A 246 22.60 -8.61 2.71
N GLN A 247 21.46 -8.08 3.16
CA GLN A 247 20.16 -8.29 2.51
C GLN A 247 20.10 -7.61 1.15
N ALA A 248 20.57 -6.36 1.05
CA ALA A 248 20.62 -5.61 -0.20
C ALA A 248 21.46 -6.33 -1.26
N GLN A 249 22.63 -6.88 -0.87
CA GLN A 249 23.46 -7.65 -1.79
C GLN A 249 22.74 -8.89 -2.33
N LYS A 250 22.03 -9.64 -1.47
CA LYS A 250 21.25 -10.81 -1.88
C LYS A 250 20.10 -10.45 -2.82
N ALA A 251 19.52 -9.27 -2.65
CA ALA A 251 18.43 -8.74 -3.46
C ALA A 251 18.89 -8.00 -4.73
N GLY A 252 20.20 -7.93 -5.01
CA GLY A 252 20.73 -7.22 -6.19
C GLY A 252 20.69 -5.69 -6.09
N ILE A 253 20.47 -5.14 -4.90
CA ILE A 253 20.37 -3.69 -4.66
C ILE A 253 21.75 -3.12 -4.37
N GLN A 254 22.03 -1.90 -4.86
CA GLN A 254 23.24 -1.19 -4.48
C GLN A 254 23.31 -1.00 -2.96
N THR A 255 24.32 -1.59 -2.31
CA THR A 255 24.49 -1.54 -0.84
C THR A 255 24.48 -0.11 -0.30
N ARG A 256 25.07 0.84 -1.04
CA ARG A 256 25.10 2.26 -0.65
C ARG A 256 23.70 2.88 -0.65
N PHE A 257 22.86 2.54 -1.62
CA PHE A 257 21.48 3.00 -1.69
C PHE A 257 20.67 2.49 -0.50
N ALA A 258 20.70 1.17 -0.27
CA ALA A 258 20.01 0.56 0.87
C ALA A 258 20.50 1.12 2.22
N ARG A 259 21.81 1.26 2.43
CA ARG A 259 22.36 1.84 3.67
C ARG A 259 21.94 3.28 3.90
N ASN A 260 21.93 4.11 2.86
CA ASN A 260 21.50 5.51 2.99
C ASN A 260 20.01 5.59 3.32
N PHE A 261 19.18 4.82 2.62
CA PHE A 261 17.75 4.73 2.91
C PHE A 261 17.50 4.29 4.35
N PHE A 262 18.11 3.21 4.83
CA PHE A 262 17.89 2.75 6.21
C PHE A 262 18.47 3.70 7.27
N ARG A 263 19.50 4.50 6.95
CA ARG A 263 19.96 5.59 7.81
C ARG A 263 18.89 6.67 7.94
N ASP A 264 18.26 7.07 6.84
CA ASP A 264 17.14 8.01 6.84
C ASP A 264 15.98 7.48 7.69
N GLN A 265 15.65 6.18 7.57
CA GLN A 265 14.62 5.53 8.38
C GLN A 265 14.95 5.55 9.89
N MET A 266 16.22 5.45 10.28
CA MET A 266 16.64 5.56 11.69
C MET A 266 16.54 6.99 12.20
N ILE A 267 16.98 7.97 11.41
CA ILE A 267 16.90 9.40 11.74
C ILE A 267 15.44 9.79 11.95
N ALA A 268 14.58 9.48 10.98
CA ALA A 268 13.15 9.78 11.01
C ALA A 268 12.46 9.12 12.21
N ASN A 269 12.76 7.86 12.51
CA ASN A 269 12.17 7.18 13.66
C ASN A 269 12.60 7.84 14.98
N LYS A 270 13.88 8.22 15.12
CA LYS A 270 14.38 8.97 16.30
C LYS A 270 13.76 10.37 16.41
N THR A 271 13.44 11.03 15.30
CA THR A 271 12.71 12.31 15.30
C THR A 271 11.34 12.18 15.98
N ILE A 272 10.57 11.13 15.67
CA ILE A 272 9.28 10.86 16.33
C ILE A 272 9.50 10.51 17.81
N GLN A 273 10.46 9.64 18.13
CA GLN A 273 10.74 9.27 19.53
C GLN A 273 11.09 10.50 20.39
N ARG A 274 11.98 11.37 19.91
CA ARG A 274 12.37 12.59 20.64
C ARG A 274 11.20 13.56 20.83
N ALA A 275 10.31 13.65 19.84
CA ALA A 275 9.13 14.50 19.93
C ALA A 275 8.15 14.03 21.01
N TYR A 276 7.96 12.72 21.16
CA TYR A 276 7.17 12.14 22.25
C TYR A 276 7.86 12.23 23.62
N GLU A 277 9.16 11.93 23.69
CA GLU A 277 9.93 12.05 24.93
C GLU A 277 9.88 13.48 25.49
N ALA A 278 9.96 14.50 24.62
CA ALA A 278 9.82 15.90 25.03
C ALA A 278 8.43 16.20 25.62
N ILE A 279 7.36 15.67 25.01
CA ILE A 279 5.99 15.84 25.52
C ILE A 279 5.83 15.16 26.88
N TRP A 280 6.26 13.91 27.02
CA TRP A 280 6.08 13.14 28.26
C TRP A 280 6.99 13.61 29.39
N SER A 281 8.18 14.11 29.08
CA SER A 281 9.05 14.75 30.08
C SER A 281 8.46 16.04 30.63
N ALA A 282 7.62 16.74 29.84
CA ALA A 282 6.92 17.95 30.29
C ALA A 282 5.62 17.62 31.04
N ASP A 283 4.91 16.56 30.64
CA ASP A 283 3.67 16.10 31.25
C ASP A 283 3.50 14.58 31.07
N GLU A 284 3.84 13.81 32.11
CA GLU A 284 3.73 12.35 32.09
C GLU A 284 2.28 11.87 31.94
N SER A 285 1.27 12.70 32.25
CA SER A 285 -0.15 12.34 32.02
C SER A 285 -0.52 12.23 30.55
N LYS A 286 0.33 12.72 29.63
CA LYS A 286 0.20 12.55 28.18
C LYS A 286 0.70 11.20 27.68
N MET A 287 1.29 10.37 28.54
CA MET A 287 1.68 9.02 28.16
C MET A 287 0.46 8.15 27.89
N PRO A 288 0.54 7.19 26.95
CA PRO A 288 -0.51 6.19 26.80
C PRO A 288 -0.70 5.40 28.10
N GLU A 289 -1.95 5.13 28.46
CA GLU A 289 -2.29 4.29 29.60
C GLU A 289 -1.92 2.82 29.34
N GLY A 290 -1.61 2.09 30.41
CA GLY A 290 -1.31 0.66 30.35
C GLY A 290 0.18 0.34 30.19
N THR A 291 0.46 -0.85 29.66
CA THR A 291 1.83 -1.36 29.51
C THR A 291 2.30 -1.22 28.07
N ALA A 292 3.49 -0.65 27.88
CA ALA A 292 4.09 -0.52 26.56
C ALA A 292 4.32 -1.91 25.90
N PRO A 293 4.14 -2.03 24.57
CA PRO A 293 4.47 -3.25 23.84
C PRO A 293 5.93 -3.67 24.06
N SER A 294 6.16 -4.97 24.19
CA SER A 294 7.53 -5.50 24.37
C SER A 294 8.40 -5.21 23.15
N LEU A 295 9.61 -4.68 23.39
CA LEU A 295 10.61 -4.51 22.33
C LEU A 295 11.13 -5.85 21.79
N ALA A 296 11.35 -6.84 22.66
CA ALA A 296 11.99 -8.10 22.27
C ALA A 296 11.04 -9.06 21.54
N GLY A 297 9.73 -8.92 21.77
CA GLY A 297 8.69 -9.74 21.13
C GLY A 297 8.10 -9.04 19.91
N GLU A 298 6.87 -8.53 20.09
CA GLU A 298 6.03 -7.98 19.03
C GLU A 298 6.72 -6.88 18.19
N THR A 299 7.34 -5.89 18.84
CA THR A 299 7.94 -4.76 18.13
C THR A 299 9.10 -5.20 17.24
N ARG A 300 9.95 -6.13 17.72
CA ARG A 300 11.08 -6.65 16.94
C ARG A 300 10.61 -7.47 15.75
N LEU A 301 9.63 -8.35 15.94
CA LEU A 301 9.04 -9.11 14.82
C LEU A 301 8.50 -8.16 13.75
N ARG A 302 7.83 -7.07 14.13
CA ARG A 302 7.29 -6.10 13.18
C ARG A 302 8.37 -5.27 12.49
N VAL A 303 9.43 -4.89 13.20
CA VAL A 303 10.61 -4.25 12.60
C VAL A 303 11.27 -5.19 11.60
N ASP A 304 11.44 -6.46 11.92
CA ASP A 304 12.07 -7.43 11.03
C ASP A 304 11.20 -7.69 9.78
N GLN A 305 9.88 -7.81 9.94
CA GLN A 305 8.92 -7.89 8.82
C GLN A 305 8.99 -6.65 7.91
N THR A 306 8.86 -5.45 8.48
CA THR A 306 8.90 -4.20 7.69
C THR A 306 10.26 -3.97 7.04
N ASN A 307 11.37 -4.39 7.67
CA ASN A 307 12.68 -4.33 7.03
C ASN A 307 12.75 -5.24 5.79
N ALA A 308 12.21 -6.45 5.84
CA ALA A 308 12.17 -7.35 4.69
C ALA A 308 11.31 -6.76 3.55
N GLU A 309 10.12 -6.26 3.86
CA GLU A 309 9.24 -5.59 2.89
C GLU A 309 9.91 -4.34 2.27
N LEU A 310 10.64 -3.56 3.07
CA LEU A 310 11.40 -2.41 2.56
C LEU A 310 12.53 -2.83 1.62
N ILE A 311 13.25 -3.92 1.91
CA ILE A 311 14.29 -4.43 1.01
C ILE A 311 13.67 -4.85 -0.34
N GLU A 312 12.55 -5.58 -0.31
CA GLU A 312 11.83 -5.96 -1.53
C GLU A 312 11.35 -4.72 -2.31
N ALA A 313 10.77 -3.73 -1.62
CA ALA A 313 10.32 -2.49 -2.26
C ALA A 313 11.49 -1.66 -2.83
N LEU A 314 12.65 -1.63 -2.16
CA LEU A 314 13.86 -0.96 -2.66
C LEU A 314 14.38 -1.62 -3.94
N ALA A 315 14.28 -2.94 -4.09
CA ALA A 315 14.65 -3.62 -5.33
C ALA A 315 13.79 -3.15 -6.51
N SER A 316 12.47 -3.01 -6.31
CA SER A 316 11.59 -2.44 -7.36
C SER A 316 11.89 -0.97 -7.65
N VAL A 317 12.28 -0.19 -6.63
CA VAL A 317 12.60 1.24 -6.78
C VAL A 317 13.95 1.48 -7.46
N GLU A 318 14.90 0.54 -7.37
CA GLU A 318 16.22 0.67 -8.00
C GLU A 318 16.12 0.97 -9.50
N GLU A 319 15.14 0.37 -10.19
CA GLU A 319 14.91 0.56 -11.63
C GLU A 319 14.35 1.95 -11.98
N VAL A 320 13.57 2.56 -11.08
CA VAL A 320 12.86 3.82 -11.36
C VAL A 320 13.46 5.04 -10.66
N ARG A 321 14.40 4.85 -9.71
CA ARG A 321 14.93 5.96 -8.90
C ARG A 321 15.72 7.01 -9.68
N ARG A 322 16.15 6.70 -10.91
CA ARG A 322 16.88 7.61 -11.81
C ARG A 322 15.96 8.39 -12.75
N ASP A 323 14.67 8.05 -12.82
CA ASP A 323 13.71 8.81 -13.62
C ASP A 323 13.53 10.22 -13.02
N GLY A 324 13.56 11.25 -13.86
CA GLY A 324 13.47 12.64 -13.44
C GLY A 324 12.18 13.01 -12.70
N ARG A 325 11.14 12.17 -12.74
CA ARG A 325 9.89 12.34 -12.00
C ARG A 325 9.92 11.74 -10.59
N CYS A 326 10.95 10.97 -10.25
CA CYS A 326 10.99 10.21 -8.99
C CYS A 326 10.74 11.12 -7.78
N ALA A 327 11.45 12.25 -7.69
CA ALA A 327 11.33 13.15 -6.53
C ALA A 327 9.91 13.69 -6.35
N ASP A 328 9.27 14.14 -7.44
CA ASP A 328 7.90 14.67 -7.42
C ASP A 328 6.88 13.58 -7.07
N LEU A 329 7.07 12.37 -7.60
CA LEU A 329 6.22 11.22 -7.30
C LEU A 329 6.34 10.80 -5.83
N VAL A 330 7.55 10.64 -5.30
CA VAL A 330 7.78 10.31 -3.88
C VAL A 330 7.18 11.37 -2.96
N LEU A 331 7.39 12.65 -3.28
CA LEU A 331 6.83 13.76 -2.51
C LEU A 331 5.30 13.72 -2.47
N ARG A 332 4.65 13.50 -3.62
CA ARG A 332 3.19 13.36 -3.69
C ARG A 332 2.70 12.17 -2.87
N GLN A 333 3.33 11.00 -3.04
CA GLN A 333 2.95 9.80 -2.30
C GLN A 333 3.11 10.00 -0.79
N SER A 334 4.18 10.68 -0.35
CA SER A 334 4.40 10.99 1.07
C SER A 334 3.30 11.89 1.64
N LYS A 335 2.90 12.94 0.90
CA LYS A 335 1.79 13.82 1.30
C LYS A 335 0.45 13.08 1.40
N GLU A 336 0.13 12.27 0.40
CA GLU A 336 -1.12 11.50 0.42
C GLU A 336 -1.12 10.43 1.53
N ALA A 337 0.02 9.78 1.82
CA ALA A 337 0.13 8.80 2.90
C ALA A 337 -0.08 9.43 4.29
N ILE A 338 0.37 10.66 4.52
CA ILE A 338 0.12 11.40 5.77
C ILE A 338 -1.37 11.74 5.90
N LYS A 339 -1.96 12.28 4.82
CA LYS A 339 -3.37 12.69 4.76
C LYS A 339 -4.33 11.53 4.99
N PHE A 340 -4.18 10.44 4.24
CA PHE A 340 -5.10 9.30 4.32
C PHE A 340 -4.78 8.33 5.46
N GLY A 341 -3.52 8.27 5.93
CA GLY A 341 -3.14 7.44 7.06
C GLY A 341 -3.67 7.91 8.42
N ARG A 342 -4.32 9.09 8.50
CA ARG A 342 -4.68 9.77 9.75
C ARG A 342 -3.48 10.02 10.67
N ARG A 343 -2.28 10.17 10.09
CA ARG A 343 -1.02 10.37 10.81
C ARG A 343 -0.70 11.86 11.05
N ALA A 344 -1.52 12.77 10.53
CA ALA A 344 -1.28 14.21 10.55
C ALA A 344 -1.13 14.81 11.96
N ASN A 345 -1.74 14.20 12.98
CA ASN A 345 -1.71 14.72 14.36
C ASN A 345 -0.60 14.10 15.24
N GLU A 346 0.24 13.22 14.68
CA GLU A 346 1.29 12.59 15.43
C GLU A 346 2.53 13.49 15.58
N SER A 347 3.06 13.52 16.81
CA SER A 347 4.22 14.35 17.16
C SER A 347 5.44 14.01 16.31
N GLY A 348 5.97 15.00 15.60
CA GLY A 348 7.16 14.85 14.75
C GLY A 348 6.93 14.12 13.42
N ARG A 349 5.70 13.70 13.10
CA ARG A 349 5.40 12.86 11.93
C ARG A 349 5.77 13.50 10.61
N GLU A 350 5.33 14.74 10.34
CA GLU A 350 5.57 15.40 9.06
C GLU A 350 7.08 15.48 8.75
N LYS A 351 7.87 15.96 9.72
CA LYS A 351 9.34 16.05 9.60
C LYS A 351 9.96 14.67 9.38
N ALA A 352 9.57 13.66 10.15
CA ALA A 352 10.08 12.30 10.02
C ALA A 352 9.74 11.70 8.65
N SER A 353 8.54 11.93 8.13
CA SER A 353 8.14 11.47 6.79
C SER A 353 9.05 12.07 5.72
N PHE A 354 9.41 13.35 5.79
CA PHE A 354 10.38 13.96 4.86
C PHE A 354 11.80 13.42 5.02
N GLU A 355 12.28 13.25 6.26
CA GLU A 355 13.61 12.68 6.52
C GLU A 355 13.73 11.27 5.96
N SER A 356 12.70 10.44 6.13
CA SER A 356 12.69 9.02 5.77
C SER A 356 12.81 8.73 4.26
N ILE A 357 12.46 9.71 3.42
CA ILE A 357 12.43 9.57 1.96
C ILE A 357 13.60 10.26 1.25
N GLY A 358 14.53 10.86 2.01
CA GLY A 358 15.55 11.79 1.52
C GLY A 358 16.46 11.23 0.44
N HIS A 359 16.81 9.93 0.51
CA HIS A 359 17.71 9.29 -0.45
C HIS A 359 17.04 8.31 -1.41
N ILE A 360 15.72 8.31 -1.55
CA ILE A 360 14.98 7.41 -2.46
C ILE A 360 15.37 7.65 -3.93
N CYS A 361 15.43 8.91 -4.36
CA CYS A 361 15.63 9.28 -5.76
C CYS A 361 17.07 9.71 -6.08
N TRP A 362 17.54 9.38 -7.28
CA TRP A 362 18.84 9.76 -7.81
C TRP A 362 18.73 11.14 -8.49
N HIS A 363 18.72 12.24 -7.72
CA HIS A 363 19.42 13.51 -8.00
C HIS A 363 18.95 14.64 -7.07
N ARG A 364 19.88 15.12 -6.24
CA ARG A 364 20.26 16.54 -6.05
C ARG A 364 21.58 16.67 -5.24
N PHE A 365 22.07 15.60 -4.61
CA PHE A 365 23.29 15.67 -3.80
C PHE A 365 24.60 15.21 -4.48
N GLU A 366 24.57 14.39 -5.54
CA GLU A 366 25.81 13.81 -6.11
C GLU A 366 26.37 14.53 -7.35
N GLU A 367 25.53 15.21 -8.13
CA GLU A 367 26.00 16.00 -9.28
C GLU A 367 26.79 17.21 -8.80
N ASP A 368 26.34 17.88 -7.74
CA ASP A 368 27.05 18.99 -7.12
C ASP A 368 28.43 18.58 -6.56
N VAL A 369 28.59 17.34 -6.12
CA VAL A 369 29.88 16.83 -5.60
C VAL A 369 30.81 16.40 -6.74
N ARG A 370 30.29 15.90 -7.87
CA ARG A 370 31.13 15.63 -9.05
C ARG A 370 31.47 16.89 -9.84
N ALA A 371 30.55 17.84 -9.94
CA ALA A 371 30.75 19.11 -10.65
C ALA A 371 31.65 20.10 -9.90
N ARG A 372 31.91 19.88 -8.60
CA ARG A 372 32.89 20.66 -7.81
C ARG A 372 34.26 19.99 -7.71
N ASN A 373 34.40 18.75 -8.16
CA ASN A 373 35.64 17.96 -8.10
C ASN A 373 36.22 17.61 -9.48
N ASN A 374 35.58 18.09 -10.55
CA ASN A 374 36.11 18.20 -11.91
C ASN A 374 36.13 19.68 -12.28
#